data_AF-A0A1V5ZX59-F1
#
_entry.id   AF-A0A1V5ZX59-F1
#
_cell.length_a   1.000
_cell.length_b   1.000
_cell.length_c   1.000
_cell.angle_alpha   90.00
_cell.angle_beta   90.00
_cell.angle_gamma   90.00
#
_symmetry.space_group_name_H-M   'P 1'
#
loop_
_entity.id
_entity.type
_entity.pdbx_description
1 polymer ?
#
loop_
_entity_poly.entity_id
_entity_poly.type
_entity_poly.pdbx_seq_one_letter_code
_entity_poly.pdbx_strand_id
1 'polypeptide(L)'
;MNSNYLSQKNKALKSRHYILKTNLPNYFFNFRPNVVKRYFRDYGENFMLICWKDKSKLDAYFIPYKEAKRIFCSENLTTQNNTKSERWLGTINGHILSLGGNKLLDVEKHFNRITSYEALVGK
;
A
#
# COMPACT_ATOMS: atom_id res chain seq x y z
N MET A 1 -6.51 26.35 -12.12
CA MET A 1 -5.37 25.47 -12.50
C MET A 1 -5.15 24.45 -11.39
N ASN A 2 -5.68 23.23 -11.48
CA ASN A 2 -5.60 22.25 -10.38
C ASN A 2 -5.23 20.85 -10.88
N SER A 3 -3.99 20.71 -11.35
CA SER A 3 -3.42 19.41 -11.69
C SER A 3 -1.91 19.44 -11.47
N ASN A 4 -1.34 18.31 -11.03
CA ASN A 4 0.07 17.93 -11.13
C ASN A 4 1.09 18.11 -9.98
N TYR A 5 0.77 18.56 -8.76
CA TYR A 5 1.83 18.60 -7.73
C TYR A 5 2.22 17.19 -7.20
N LEU A 6 1.23 16.34 -6.95
CA LEU A 6 1.46 14.95 -6.57
C LEU A 6 1.81 14.03 -7.74
N SER A 7 1.69 14.44 -9.02
CA SER A 7 2.15 13.60 -10.14
C SER A 7 3.66 13.68 -10.31
N GLN A 8 4.25 14.86 -10.05
CA GLN A 8 5.70 15.07 -10.03
C GLN A 8 6.33 14.46 -8.78
N LYS A 9 5.78 14.69 -7.58
CA LYS A 9 6.27 14.05 -6.33
C LYS A 9 5.85 12.58 -6.17
N ASN A 10 4.83 12.09 -6.91
CA ASN A 10 4.60 10.65 -7.06
C ASN A 10 5.82 9.96 -7.64
N LYS A 11 6.63 10.59 -8.50
CA LYS A 11 7.84 9.92 -9.02
C LYS A 11 8.84 9.63 -7.90
N ALA A 12 9.08 10.59 -7.00
CA ALA A 12 10.00 10.40 -5.87
C ALA A 12 9.48 9.34 -4.89
N LEU A 13 8.21 9.42 -4.47
CA LEU A 13 7.65 8.41 -3.57
C LEU A 13 7.52 7.03 -4.24
N LYS A 14 7.10 6.95 -5.52
CA LYS A 14 7.05 5.69 -6.28
C LYS A 14 8.42 5.14 -6.65
N SER A 15 9.49 5.93 -6.52
CA SER A 15 10.83 5.40 -6.71
C SER A 15 11.16 4.44 -5.57
N ARG A 16 10.82 4.80 -4.32
CA ARG A 16 11.23 4.07 -3.12
C ARG A 16 10.11 3.31 -2.40
N HIS A 17 8.85 3.59 -2.70
CA HIS A 17 7.70 3.05 -1.96
C HIS A 17 6.66 2.44 -2.89
N TYR A 18 6.04 1.35 -2.42
CA TYR A 18 4.96 0.70 -3.16
C TYR A 18 3.64 1.40 -2.83
N ILE A 19 3.22 2.28 -3.74
CA ILE A 19 1.96 3.03 -3.61
C ILE A 19 0.83 2.33 -4.38
N LEU A 20 -0.29 2.09 -3.70
CA LEU A 20 -1.53 1.57 -4.27
C LEU A 20 -2.69 2.53 -4.00
N LYS A 21 -3.45 2.80 -5.06
CA LYS A 21 -4.78 3.38 -4.92
C LYS A 21 -5.73 2.26 -4.49
N THR A 22 -6.52 2.50 -3.45
CA THR A 22 -7.47 1.52 -2.94
C THR A 22 -8.90 1.82 -3.40
N ASN A 23 -9.71 0.77 -3.54
CA ASN A 23 -11.14 0.91 -3.80
C ASN A 23 -11.95 0.98 -2.49
N LEU A 24 -13.09 1.66 -2.55
CA LEU A 24 -14.06 1.77 -1.46
C LEU A 24 -14.97 0.54 -1.38
N PRO A 25 -15.54 0.23 -0.20
CA PRO A 25 -15.38 0.93 1.08
C PRO A 25 -14.16 0.48 1.92
N ASN A 26 -13.62 -0.72 1.69
CA ASN A 26 -12.70 -1.40 2.63
C ASN A 26 -11.22 -1.40 2.20
N TYR A 27 -10.77 -0.32 1.57
CA TYR A 27 -9.42 -0.19 1.02
C TYR A 27 -8.99 -1.46 0.25
N PHE A 28 -9.74 -1.84 -0.78
CA PHE A 28 -9.39 -3.03 -1.56
C PHE A 28 -8.24 -2.73 -2.52
N PHE A 29 -7.17 -3.53 -2.50
CA PHE A 29 -5.98 -3.35 -3.34
C PHE A 29 -5.26 -4.68 -3.60
N ASN A 30 -4.34 -4.68 -4.56
CA ASN A 30 -3.61 -5.88 -4.96
C ASN A 30 -2.10 -5.62 -5.00
N PHE A 31 -1.33 -6.30 -4.17
CA PHE A 31 0.13 -6.31 -4.27
C PHE A 31 0.59 -7.41 -5.25
N ARG A 32 1.47 -7.06 -6.19
CA ARG A 32 2.02 -8.02 -7.15
C ARG A 32 3.35 -8.60 -6.65
N PRO A 33 3.57 -9.92 -6.68
CA PRO A 33 4.80 -10.56 -6.20
C PRO A 33 6.06 -10.03 -6.84
N ASN A 34 6.05 -9.85 -8.17
CA ASN A 34 7.18 -9.30 -8.91
C ASN A 34 7.52 -7.86 -8.49
N VAL A 35 6.53 -7.04 -8.12
CA VAL A 35 6.74 -5.67 -7.67
C VAL A 35 7.28 -5.65 -6.24
N VAL A 36 6.71 -6.45 -5.33
CA VAL A 36 7.23 -6.56 -3.95
C VAL A 36 8.67 -7.09 -3.96
N LYS A 37 8.95 -8.14 -4.73
CA LYS A 37 10.30 -8.69 -4.91
C LYS A 37 11.27 -7.63 -5.44
N ARG A 38 10.83 -6.79 -6.40
CA ARG A 38 11.64 -5.67 -6.90
C ARG A 38 11.98 -4.66 -5.80
N TYR A 39 10.99 -4.16 -5.06
CA TYR A 39 11.26 -3.21 -3.96
C TYR A 39 12.13 -3.83 -2.87
N PHE A 40 11.93 -5.10 -2.54
CA PHE A 40 12.78 -5.79 -1.57
C PHE A 40 14.23 -5.93 -2.06
N ARG A 41 14.43 -6.26 -3.34
CA ARG A 41 15.77 -6.31 -3.93
C ARG A 41 16.44 -4.93 -3.92
N ASP A 42 15.69 -3.87 -4.25
CA ASP A 42 16.24 -2.53 -4.45
C ASP A 42 16.43 -1.77 -3.11
N TYR A 43 15.61 -2.06 -2.07
CA TYR A 43 15.56 -1.31 -0.81
C TYR A 43 15.57 -2.18 0.47
N GLY A 44 15.69 -3.51 0.35
CA GLY A 44 15.58 -4.43 1.48
C GLY A 44 14.22 -4.33 2.17
N GLU A 45 14.22 -4.26 3.50
CA GLU A 45 13.00 -4.04 4.29
C GLU A 45 12.64 -2.55 4.45
N ASN A 46 13.44 -1.65 3.88
CA ASN A 46 13.36 -0.21 4.07
C ASN A 46 12.51 0.49 2.99
N PHE A 47 11.27 0.03 2.84
CA PHE A 47 10.26 0.69 2.03
C PHE A 47 8.88 0.64 2.69
N MET A 48 8.01 1.53 2.24
CA MET A 48 6.65 1.65 2.74
C MET A 48 5.66 1.06 1.73
N LEU A 49 4.62 0.42 2.25
CA LEU A 49 3.38 0.11 1.57
C LEU A 49 2.42 1.27 1.82
N ILE A 50 2.08 2.02 0.78
CA ILE A 50 1.25 3.21 0.89
C ILE A 50 -0.11 2.94 0.24
N CYS A 51 -1.15 2.84 1.06
CA CYS A 51 -2.51 2.57 0.62
C CYS A 51 -3.36 3.82 0.85
N TRP A 52 -3.81 4.48 -0.22
CA TRP A 52 -4.58 5.74 -0.12
C TRP A 52 -5.96 5.63 -0.76
N LYS A 53 -6.92 6.34 -0.16
CA LYS A 53 -8.34 6.38 -0.54
C LYS A 53 -8.64 7.63 -1.37
N ASP A 54 -9.16 7.39 -2.58
CA ASP A 54 -9.67 8.31 -3.63
C ASP A 54 -9.08 9.75 -3.77
N LYS A 55 -9.51 10.49 -4.80
CA LYS A 55 -8.91 11.77 -5.25
C LYS A 55 -8.77 12.83 -4.16
N SER A 56 -9.55 12.78 -3.08
CA SER A 56 -9.40 13.70 -1.94
C SER A 56 -8.13 13.45 -1.13
N LYS A 57 -7.53 12.24 -1.18
CA LYS A 57 -6.21 11.90 -0.62
C LYS A 57 -6.02 12.19 0.87
N LEU A 58 -7.11 12.36 1.60
CA LEU A 58 -7.05 12.75 3.00
C LEU A 58 -6.77 11.56 3.91
N ASP A 59 -7.03 10.33 3.48
CA ASP A 59 -6.86 9.14 4.31
C ASP A 59 -5.89 8.16 3.64
N ALA A 60 -4.79 7.83 4.33
CA ALA A 60 -3.80 6.89 3.84
C ALA A 60 -3.17 6.08 4.98
N TYR A 61 -2.75 4.86 4.64
CA TYR A 61 -1.91 4.03 5.50
C TYR A 61 -0.48 4.04 4.97
N PHE A 62 0.47 4.27 5.87
CA PHE A 62 1.89 4.22 5.60
C PHE A 62 2.50 3.06 6.39
N ILE A 63 2.47 1.87 5.81
CA ILE A 63 2.83 0.65 6.53
C ILE A 63 4.27 0.24 6.16
N PRO A 64 5.22 0.18 7.11
CA PRO A 64 6.56 -0.31 6.84
C PRO A 64 6.53 -1.77 6.39
N TYR A 65 7.25 -2.10 5.32
CA TYR A 65 7.29 -3.48 4.83
C TYR A 65 7.87 -4.44 5.89
N LYS A 66 8.85 -3.99 6.68
CA LYS A 66 9.39 -4.76 7.81
C LYS A 66 8.33 -5.30 8.76
N GLU A 67 7.26 -4.54 9.00
CA GLU A 67 6.15 -4.93 9.88
C GLU A 67 5.13 -5.83 9.15
N ALA A 68 4.92 -5.59 7.85
CA ALA A 68 3.96 -6.33 7.05
C ALA A 68 4.53 -7.63 6.44
N LYS A 69 5.86 -7.82 6.36
CA LYS A 69 6.48 -8.93 5.62
C LYS A 69 5.95 -10.31 6.01
N ARG A 70 5.57 -10.49 7.28
CA ARG A 70 5.05 -11.77 7.82
C ARG A 70 3.75 -12.25 7.18
N ILE A 71 2.98 -11.33 6.56
CA ILE A 71 1.74 -11.65 5.86
C ILE A 71 1.91 -11.77 4.33
N PHE A 72 3.09 -11.47 3.79
CA PHE A 72 3.47 -11.68 2.39
C PHE A 72 4.05 -13.08 2.17
N CYS A 73 3.22 -14.11 2.27
CA CYS A 73 3.62 -15.50 2.08
C CYS A 73 2.82 -16.17 0.94
N SER A 74 3.32 -17.30 0.46
CA SER A 74 2.71 -18.06 -0.65
C SER A 74 1.29 -18.49 -0.35
N GLU A 75 0.98 -18.81 0.90
CA GLU A 75 -0.34 -19.28 1.35
C GLU A 75 -1.41 -18.18 1.22
N ASN A 76 -1.00 -16.92 1.15
CA ASN A 76 -1.89 -15.77 0.99
C ASN A 76 -1.97 -15.28 -0.48
N LEU A 77 -1.27 -15.94 -1.40
CA LEU A 77 -1.37 -15.62 -2.82
C LEU A 77 -2.72 -16.09 -3.35
N THR A 78 -3.33 -15.24 -4.16
CA THR A 78 -4.52 -15.58 -4.91
C THR A 78 -4.22 -15.47 -6.40
N THR A 79 -4.84 -16.37 -7.15
CA THR A 79 -4.88 -16.29 -8.61
C THR A 79 -6.26 -15.76 -8.97
N GLN A 80 -6.33 -14.66 -9.71
CA GLN A 80 -7.63 -14.24 -10.24
C GLN A 80 -8.01 -15.18 -11.37
N ASN A 81 -9.22 -15.73 -11.29
CA ASN A 81 -9.84 -16.50 -12.38
C ASN A 81 -9.65 -15.75 -13.69
N ASN A 82 -9.03 -16.41 -14.68
CA ASN A 82 -8.67 -15.89 -16.01
C ASN A 82 -7.36 -15.08 -16.12
N THR A 83 -6.54 -14.98 -15.07
CA THR A 83 -5.18 -14.43 -15.18
C THR A 83 -4.16 -15.37 -14.53
N LYS A 84 -3.05 -15.68 -15.21
CA LYS A 84 -1.92 -16.42 -14.60
C LYS A 84 -1.08 -15.55 -13.63
N SER A 85 -1.58 -14.38 -13.24
CA SER A 85 -0.83 -13.45 -12.37
C SER A 85 -1.27 -13.63 -10.94
N GLU A 86 -0.41 -14.27 -10.16
CA GLU A 86 -0.52 -14.32 -8.71
C GLU A 86 -0.47 -12.91 -8.10
N ARG A 87 -1.21 -12.71 -7.01
CA ARG A 87 -1.23 -11.47 -6.24
C ARG A 87 -1.72 -11.68 -4.83
N TRP A 88 -1.27 -10.82 -3.93
CA TRP A 88 -1.89 -10.69 -2.62
C TRP A 88 -3.06 -9.71 -2.74
N LEU A 89 -4.28 -10.25 -2.69
CA LEU A 89 -5.49 -9.44 -2.54
C LEU A 89 -5.56 -8.95 -1.10
N GLY A 90 -5.62 -7.64 -0.94
CA GLY A 90 -5.62 -6.98 0.35
C GLY A 90 -6.84 -6.11 0.60
N THR A 91 -7.24 -6.06 1.86
CA THR A 91 -8.24 -5.14 2.39
C THR A 91 -7.74 -4.53 3.69
N ILE A 92 -8.21 -3.32 4.00
CA ILE A 92 -8.10 -2.75 5.35
C ILE A 92 -9.51 -2.40 5.82
N ASN A 93 -9.99 -3.12 6.83
CA ASN A 93 -11.29 -2.90 7.46
C ASN A 93 -11.11 -2.74 8.97
N GLY A 94 -11.62 -1.65 9.55
CA GLY A 94 -11.41 -1.35 10.98
C GLY A 94 -9.94 -1.35 11.40
N HIS A 95 -9.06 -0.75 10.59
CA HIS A 95 -7.60 -0.76 10.78
C HIS A 95 -6.92 -2.15 10.76
N ILE A 96 -7.63 -3.19 10.34
CA ILE A 96 -7.05 -4.53 10.17
C ILE A 96 -6.71 -4.78 8.71
N LEU A 97 -5.42 -4.90 8.42
CA LEU A 97 -4.90 -5.35 7.14
C LEU A 97 -5.02 -6.87 7.03
N SER A 98 -5.66 -7.33 5.95
CA SER A 98 -5.70 -8.74 5.56
C SER A 98 -5.09 -8.92 4.18
N LEU A 99 -4.27 -9.96 3.99
CA LEU A 99 -3.84 -10.44 2.67
C LEU A 99 -4.30 -11.90 2.52
N GLY A 100 -5.19 -12.17 1.55
CA GLY A 100 -5.67 -13.54 1.31
C GLY A 100 -6.50 -14.16 2.45
N GLY A 101 -7.01 -13.35 3.39
CA GLY A 101 -8.02 -13.77 4.38
C GLY A 101 -7.49 -14.39 5.68
N ASN A 102 -6.30 -15.00 5.69
CA ASN A 102 -5.88 -15.85 6.81
C ASN A 102 -4.96 -15.17 7.84
N LYS A 103 -4.16 -14.18 7.42
CA LYS A 103 -3.26 -13.45 8.32
C LYS A 103 -3.67 -11.99 8.43
N LEU A 104 -3.83 -11.54 9.67
CA LEU A 104 -4.26 -10.20 10.02
C LEU A 104 -3.12 -9.40 10.66
N LEU A 105 -3.07 -8.11 10.34
CA LEU A 105 -2.15 -7.15 10.92
C LEU A 105 -2.93 -5.89 11.32
N ASP A 106 -2.83 -5.51 12.59
CA ASP A 106 -3.27 -4.20 13.04
C ASP A 106 -2.35 -3.12 12.45
N VAL A 107 -2.96 -2.16 11.74
CA VAL A 107 -2.28 -1.05 11.09
C VAL A 107 -2.83 0.31 11.53
N GLU A 108 -3.52 0.40 12.67
CA GLU A 108 -4.11 1.65 13.17
C GLU A 108 -3.04 2.72 13.36
N LYS A 109 -1.92 2.38 13.99
CA LYS A 109 -0.78 3.29 14.20
C LYS A 109 -0.16 3.85 12.90
N HIS A 110 -0.46 3.22 11.76
CA HIS A 110 0.03 3.63 10.44
C HIS A 110 -0.99 4.47 9.66
N PHE A 111 -2.19 4.64 10.22
CA PHE A 111 -3.23 5.48 9.64
C PHE A 111 -2.85 6.96 9.80
N ASN A 112 -2.90 7.68 8.69
CA ASN A 112 -2.69 9.12 8.68
C ASN A 112 -3.84 9.79 7.95
N ARG A 113 -4.46 10.76 8.63
CA ARG A 113 -5.35 11.71 8.02
C ARG A 113 -4.55 12.92 7.56
N ILE A 114 -4.22 12.96 6.28
CA ILE A 114 -3.51 14.05 5.64
C ILE A 114 -4.50 15.21 5.49
N THR A 115 -4.46 16.17 6.42
CA THR A 115 -5.29 17.38 6.40
C THR A 115 -4.76 18.42 5.40
N SER A 116 -3.45 18.41 5.12
CA SER A 116 -2.83 19.07 3.98
C SER A 116 -1.55 18.32 3.57
N TYR A 117 -1.14 18.44 2.31
CA TYR A 117 0.05 17.76 1.78
C TYR A 117 1.37 18.20 2.46
N GLU A 118 1.39 19.37 3.08
CA GLU A 118 2.56 19.92 3.78
C GLU A 118 2.94 19.12 5.04
N ALA A 119 1.98 18.42 5.65
CA ALA A 119 2.19 17.61 6.84
C ALA A 119 3.03 16.34 6.58
N LEU A 120 3.14 15.88 5.32
CA LEU A 120 3.84 14.64 4.96
C LEU A 120 5.36 14.78 4.78
N VAL A 121 5.87 16.00 4.63
CA VAL A 121 7.25 16.22 4.18
C VAL A 121 8.19 16.74 5.25
N GLY A 122 7.69 17.12 6.44
CA GLY A 122 8.48 17.91 7.38
C GLY A 122 8.84 19.28 6.78
N LYS A 123 9.04 20.27 7.65
CA LYS A 123 9.67 21.53 7.21
C LYS A 123 11.14 21.30 6.90
#